data_AF-A0A831TPZ6-F1
#
_entry.id   AF-A0A831TPZ6-F1
#
_cell.length_a   1.000
_cell.length_b   1.000
_cell.length_c   1.000
_cell.angle_alpha   90.00
_cell.angle_beta   90.00
_cell.angle_gamma   90.00
#
_symmetry.space_group_name_H-M   'P 1'
#
loop_
_entity.id
_entity.type
_entity.pdbx_description
1 polymer ?
#
loop_
_entity_poly.entity_id
_entity_poly.type
_entity_poly.pdbx_seq_one_letter_code
_entity_poly.pdbx_strand_id
1 'polypeptide(L)'
;GLFCHATLDWDEEVLAALPIARDQLAPIVDADRPFRGLRREFAQRLPALQDVPWFPALGDGACSNLGCGGVTPDRPALMVGTSGALRSLRTTGEPRAPFGLWCYRVDRRRYLIGGALSNAGNLYAWLRRTLRLPDDDDALEAALAALPPDGHGLTLLPFLAGERSPGWRGDARAAIAGLSWATEPIHLLRAGLEAVAHRFALIHTLLRPGLPAEHEPIATGGGLLASPVWQQIMADAIGRPLWISAEPEASSRGAALMALESAGILPAVEAARFRFVARRDPDPEAHRRYLAARERQAQLYERLLGPLDAG
;
A
#
# COMPACT_ATOMS: atom_id res chain seq x y z
N GLY A 1 13.53 -8.99 -11.21
CA GLY A 1 13.76 -7.61 -11.68
C GLY A 1 15.18 -7.53 -12.17
N LEU A 2 15.51 -6.58 -13.06
CA LEU A 2 16.87 -6.46 -13.63
C LEU A 2 17.87 -5.75 -12.72
N PHE A 3 17.39 -5.04 -11.69
CA PHE A 3 18.21 -4.20 -10.82
C PHE A 3 18.64 -4.96 -9.55
N CYS A 4 19.93 -4.96 -9.25
CA CYS A 4 20.48 -5.55 -8.04
C CYS A 4 20.57 -4.52 -6.91
N HIS A 5 19.85 -4.78 -5.81
CA HIS A 5 19.76 -3.85 -4.68
C HIS A 5 21.06 -3.71 -3.86
N ALA A 6 21.95 -4.70 -3.94
CA ALA A 6 23.22 -4.73 -3.21
C ALA A 6 24.30 -3.92 -3.92
N THR A 7 24.45 -4.11 -5.23
CA THR A 7 25.45 -3.39 -6.06
C THR A 7 24.96 -2.03 -6.54
N LEU A 8 23.64 -1.79 -6.48
CA LEU A 8 22.98 -0.59 -7.01
C LEU A 8 23.19 -0.44 -8.52
N ASP A 9 23.25 -1.57 -9.22
CA ASP A 9 23.49 -1.68 -10.65
C ASP A 9 22.59 -2.74 -11.29
N TRP A 10 22.62 -2.88 -12.61
CA TRP A 10 22.00 -4.01 -13.30
C TRP A 10 22.62 -5.33 -12.84
N ASP A 11 21.78 -6.34 -12.70
CA ASP A 11 22.16 -7.68 -12.25
C ASP A 11 22.73 -8.49 -13.41
N GLU A 12 24.03 -8.73 -13.39
CA GLU A 12 24.76 -9.39 -14.49
C GLU A 12 24.33 -10.84 -14.71
N GLU A 13 23.92 -11.57 -13.66
CA GLU A 13 23.43 -12.95 -13.81
C GLU A 13 22.07 -12.95 -14.52
N VAL A 14 21.17 -12.03 -14.14
CA VAL A 14 19.88 -11.86 -14.80
C VAL A 14 20.05 -11.38 -16.24
N LEU A 15 20.98 -10.45 -16.51
CA LEU A 15 21.26 -9.99 -17.87
C LEU A 15 21.81 -11.11 -18.75
N ALA A 16 22.73 -11.94 -18.24
CA ALA A 16 23.29 -13.06 -18.97
C ALA A 16 22.24 -14.12 -19.35
N ALA A 17 21.16 -14.23 -18.57
CA ALA A 17 20.04 -15.14 -18.85
C ALA A 17 19.02 -14.59 -19.86
N LEU A 18 19.09 -13.30 -20.21
CA LEU A 18 18.13 -12.62 -21.08
C LEU A 18 18.79 -12.20 -22.40
N PRO A 19 18.02 -12.14 -23.51
CA PRO A 19 18.53 -11.67 -24.79
C PRO A 19 18.57 -10.13 -24.84
N ILE A 20 19.15 -9.49 -23.82
CA ILE A 20 19.22 -8.03 -23.65
C ILE A 20 20.66 -7.65 -23.27
N ALA A 21 21.24 -6.71 -24.01
CA ALA A 21 22.53 -6.12 -23.69
C ALA A 21 22.37 -4.89 -22.76
N ARG A 22 23.39 -4.65 -21.93
CA ARG A 22 23.39 -3.57 -20.93
C ARG A 22 23.23 -2.18 -21.54
N ASP A 23 23.79 -1.96 -22.72
CA ASP A 23 23.69 -0.69 -23.47
C ASP A 23 22.30 -0.42 -24.06
N GLN A 24 21.40 -1.41 -24.05
CA GLN A 24 19.99 -1.26 -24.37
C GLN A 24 19.15 -0.76 -23.18
N LEU A 25 19.72 -0.75 -21.96
CA LEU A 25 19.06 -0.26 -20.76
C LEU A 25 19.41 1.21 -20.49
N ALA A 26 18.48 1.92 -19.87
CA ALA A 26 18.75 3.27 -19.39
C ALA A 26 19.90 3.26 -18.36
N PRO A 27 20.75 4.29 -18.32
CA PRO A 27 21.74 4.41 -17.26
C PRO A 27 21.05 4.56 -15.90
N ILE A 28 21.58 3.90 -14.88
CA ILE A 28 21.10 4.08 -13.51
C ILE A 28 21.65 5.40 -12.98
N VAL A 29 20.74 6.28 -12.59
CA VAL A 29 21.02 7.63 -12.08
C VAL A 29 20.38 7.82 -10.70
N ASP A 30 20.90 8.77 -9.94
CA ASP A 30 20.37 9.17 -8.63
C ASP A 30 20.41 10.71 -8.50
N ALA A 31 19.88 11.23 -7.40
CA ALA A 31 19.71 12.65 -7.12
C ALA A 31 21.00 13.49 -7.17
N ASP A 32 22.18 12.87 -7.00
CA ASP A 32 23.48 13.53 -7.06
C ASP A 32 23.90 13.95 -8.48
N ARG A 33 23.24 13.42 -9.51
CA ARG A 33 23.54 13.71 -10.93
C ARG A 33 22.28 14.17 -11.68
N PRO A 34 21.72 15.36 -11.37
CA PRO A 34 20.58 15.88 -12.08
C PRO A 34 20.94 16.22 -13.53
N PHE A 35 20.00 16.02 -14.45
CA PHE A 35 20.12 16.53 -15.81
C PHE A 35 19.91 18.04 -15.80
N ARG A 36 20.67 18.77 -16.64
CA ARG A 36 20.55 20.22 -16.79
C ARG A 36 20.42 20.57 -18.25
N GLY A 37 19.65 21.62 -18.52
CA GLY A 37 19.39 22.06 -19.88
C GLY A 37 18.25 21.29 -20.53
N LEU A 38 17.28 22.04 -21.04
CA LEU A 38 16.29 21.49 -21.96
C LEU A 38 16.86 21.43 -23.38
N ARG A 39 16.44 20.43 -24.18
CA ARG A 39 16.68 20.47 -25.64
C ARG A 39 16.06 21.74 -26.21
N ARG A 40 16.69 22.31 -27.23
CA ARG A 40 16.33 23.60 -27.84
C ARG A 40 14.82 23.77 -28.07
N GLU A 41 14.17 22.73 -28.59
CA GLU A 41 12.72 22.73 -28.85
C GLU A 41 11.87 22.93 -27.58
N PHE A 42 12.27 22.35 -26.45
CA PHE A 42 11.57 22.50 -25.17
C PHE A 42 11.95 23.79 -24.46
N ALA A 43 13.21 24.21 -24.55
CA ALA A 43 13.66 25.49 -23.99
C ALA A 43 12.91 26.68 -24.62
N GLN A 44 12.66 26.64 -25.94
CA GLN A 44 11.87 27.67 -26.63
C GLN A 44 10.40 27.69 -26.18
N ARG A 45 9.81 26.51 -25.91
CA ARG A 45 8.42 26.39 -25.45
C ARG A 45 8.24 26.69 -23.97
N LEU A 46 9.26 26.42 -23.16
CA LEU A 46 9.25 26.57 -21.70
C LEU A 46 10.51 27.32 -21.23
N PRO A 47 10.67 28.62 -21.56
CA PRO A 47 11.90 29.37 -21.25
C PRO A 47 12.21 29.41 -19.74
N ALA A 48 11.18 29.45 -18.90
CA ALA A 48 11.32 29.45 -17.45
C ALA A 48 11.97 28.17 -16.88
N LEU A 49 11.97 27.07 -17.64
CA LEU A 49 12.51 25.77 -17.21
C LEU A 49 13.85 25.41 -17.87
N GLN A 50 14.41 26.30 -18.69
CA GLN A 50 15.57 25.99 -19.53
C GLN A 50 16.80 25.55 -18.70
N ASP A 51 17.02 26.17 -17.53
CA ASP A 51 18.20 25.98 -16.67
C ASP A 51 17.86 25.21 -15.38
N VAL A 52 16.61 24.75 -15.23
CA VAL A 52 16.16 24.03 -14.03
C VAL A 52 16.84 22.65 -13.99
N PRO A 53 17.31 22.20 -12.81
CA PRO A 53 17.80 20.84 -12.63
C PRO A 53 16.63 19.84 -12.71
N TRP A 54 16.79 18.81 -13.52
CA TRP A 54 15.84 17.70 -13.68
C TRP A 54 16.37 16.49 -12.93
N PHE A 55 15.72 16.15 -11.81
CA PHE A 55 16.04 14.97 -11.01
C PHE A 55 15.44 13.70 -11.63
N PRO A 56 15.99 12.51 -11.31
CA PRO A 56 15.47 11.24 -11.81
C PRO A 56 13.97 11.06 -11.52
N ALA A 57 13.28 10.38 -12.44
CA ALA A 57 11.90 9.98 -12.21
C ALA A 57 11.84 8.97 -11.05
N LEU A 58 10.84 9.13 -10.19
CA LEU A 58 10.62 8.30 -9.02
C LEU A 58 9.34 7.49 -9.20
N GLY A 59 9.34 6.26 -8.65
CA GLY A 59 8.15 5.41 -8.65
C GLY A 59 7.00 6.07 -7.88
N ASP A 60 5.78 6.00 -8.45
CA ASP A 60 4.58 6.60 -7.89
C ASP A 60 4.28 6.13 -6.45
N GLY A 61 4.45 4.84 -6.16
CA GLY A 61 4.26 4.28 -4.84
C GLY A 61 5.26 4.81 -3.82
N ALA A 62 6.47 5.19 -4.25
CA ALA A 62 7.49 5.74 -3.38
C ALA A 62 7.15 7.19 -3.05
N CYS A 63 6.81 7.96 -4.08
CA CYS A 63 6.32 9.32 -3.93
C CYS A 63 5.07 9.36 -3.04
N SER A 64 4.08 8.50 -3.27
CA SER A 64 2.86 8.42 -2.45
C SER A 64 3.17 8.17 -0.98
N ASN A 65 4.08 7.23 -0.69
CA ASN A 65 4.51 6.90 0.66
C ASN A 65 5.20 8.10 1.35
N LEU A 66 6.06 8.82 0.63
CA LEU A 66 6.76 10.00 1.17
C LEU A 66 5.80 11.18 1.39
N GLY A 67 4.96 11.50 0.41
CA GLY A 67 4.10 12.68 0.46
C GLY A 67 2.97 12.59 1.49
N CYS A 68 2.53 11.38 1.85
CA CYS A 68 1.55 11.18 2.92
C CYS A 68 2.17 11.26 4.33
N GLY A 69 3.50 11.30 4.44
CA GLY A 69 4.23 11.36 5.71
C GLY A 69 4.84 10.04 6.18
N GLY A 70 4.84 9.00 5.34
CA GLY A 70 5.51 7.72 5.60
C GLY A 70 7.02 7.79 5.38
N VAL A 71 7.66 8.84 5.86
CA VAL A 71 9.07 9.17 5.60
C VAL A 71 10.04 8.45 6.53
N THR A 72 9.54 7.62 7.43
CA THR A 72 10.32 6.91 8.45
C THR A 72 9.72 5.54 8.77
N PRO A 73 10.50 4.57 9.30
CA PRO A 73 10.01 3.22 9.58
C PRO A 73 8.87 3.15 10.62
N ASP A 74 8.74 4.13 11.51
CA ASP A 74 7.67 4.25 12.50
C ASP A 74 6.32 4.65 11.88
N ARG A 75 6.27 5.00 10.59
CA ARG A 75 5.06 5.44 9.90
C ARG A 75 4.84 4.69 8.59
N PRO A 76 4.54 3.38 8.63
CA PRO A 76 4.20 2.66 7.41
C PRO A 76 2.94 3.25 6.76
N ALA A 77 2.94 3.42 5.44
CA ALA A 77 1.81 4.00 4.71
C ALA A 77 0.86 2.91 4.20
N LEU A 78 -0.37 2.93 4.68
CA LEU A 78 -1.52 2.16 4.20
C LEU A 78 -2.29 3.00 3.18
N MET A 79 -2.27 2.59 1.92
CA MET A 79 -3.01 3.23 0.85
C MET A 79 -4.11 2.30 0.35
N VAL A 80 -5.34 2.82 0.25
CA VAL A 80 -6.49 2.11 -0.33
C VAL A 80 -7.20 3.05 -1.31
N GLY A 81 -6.86 2.90 -2.58
CA GLY A 81 -7.60 3.46 -3.71
C GLY A 81 -8.39 2.35 -4.40
N THR A 82 -8.40 2.34 -5.74
CA THR A 82 -8.93 1.22 -6.54
C THR A 82 -8.30 -0.11 -6.13
N SER A 83 -6.97 -0.10 -5.96
CA SER A 83 -6.20 -1.19 -5.36
C SER A 83 -5.58 -0.72 -4.05
N GLY A 84 -4.86 -1.58 -3.34
CA GLY A 84 -4.29 -1.25 -2.03
C GLY A 84 -2.81 -1.60 -1.89
N ALA A 85 -2.12 -0.92 -0.98
CA ALA A 85 -0.75 -1.25 -0.61
C ALA A 85 -0.41 -0.78 0.81
N LEU A 86 0.40 -1.56 1.51
CA LEU A 86 1.00 -1.20 2.79
C LEU A 86 2.52 -1.23 2.63
N ARG A 87 3.18 -0.12 2.94
CA ARG A 87 4.59 0.10 2.64
C ARG A 87 5.31 0.71 3.83
N SER A 88 6.60 0.41 3.97
CA SER A 88 7.47 0.98 5.00
C SER A 88 8.78 1.41 4.38
N LEU A 89 9.14 2.69 4.59
CA LEU A 89 10.41 3.24 4.17
C LEU A 89 11.50 2.83 5.16
N ARG A 90 12.65 2.39 4.64
CA ARG A 90 13.80 1.97 5.42
C ARG A 90 15.07 2.62 4.89
N THR A 91 15.98 2.91 5.82
CA THR A 91 17.28 3.52 5.56
C THR A 91 18.45 2.68 6.08
N THR A 92 18.16 1.64 6.85
CA THR A 92 19.12 0.72 7.46
C THR A 92 18.73 -0.72 7.21
N GLY A 93 19.67 -1.65 7.36
CA GLY A 93 19.46 -3.08 7.09
C GLY A 93 19.50 -3.43 5.60
N GLU A 94 19.40 -4.73 5.32
CA GLU A 94 19.44 -5.24 3.95
C GLU A 94 18.12 -4.97 3.21
N PRO A 95 18.19 -4.52 1.93
CA PRO A 95 17.02 -4.27 1.08
C PRO A 95 16.44 -5.60 0.55
N ARG A 96 16.05 -6.48 1.47
CA ARG A 96 15.49 -7.81 1.20
C ARG A 96 14.08 -7.89 1.76
N ALA A 97 13.13 -8.19 0.91
CA ALA A 97 11.75 -8.46 1.32
C ALA A 97 11.60 -9.91 1.80
N PRO A 98 10.87 -10.17 2.90
CA PRO A 98 10.41 -11.52 3.21
C PRO A 98 9.46 -12.00 2.10
N PHE A 99 9.29 -13.33 2.00
CA PHE A 99 8.34 -13.91 1.06
C PHE A 99 6.94 -13.26 1.19
N GLY A 100 6.29 -13.06 0.05
CA GLY A 100 5.00 -12.39 -0.03
C GLY A 100 5.05 -10.86 -0.07
N LEU A 101 6.18 -10.25 0.28
CA LEU A 101 6.42 -8.81 0.13
C LEU A 101 7.34 -8.54 -1.07
N TRP A 102 7.38 -7.29 -1.50
CA TRP A 102 8.31 -6.78 -2.51
C TRP A 102 9.21 -5.70 -1.90
N CYS A 103 10.36 -5.47 -2.55
CA CYS A 103 11.28 -4.40 -2.20
C CYS A 103 11.67 -3.62 -3.47
N TYR A 104 11.71 -2.29 -3.37
CA TYR A 104 12.28 -1.42 -4.40
C TYR A 104 13.00 -0.22 -3.78
N ARG A 105 14.02 0.29 -4.47
CA ARG A 105 14.80 1.46 -4.02
C ARG A 105 14.08 2.75 -4.40
N VAL A 106 14.10 3.71 -3.47
CA VAL A 106 13.69 5.09 -3.75
C VAL A 106 14.90 5.86 -4.26
N ASP A 107 16.06 5.66 -3.61
CA ASP A 107 17.37 6.14 -4.00
C ASP A 107 18.45 5.19 -3.43
N ARG A 108 19.73 5.54 -3.50
CA ARG A 108 20.81 4.71 -2.93
C ARG A 108 20.74 4.52 -1.41
N ARG A 109 20.09 5.40 -0.67
CA ARG A 109 19.99 5.41 0.81
C ARG A 109 18.70 4.79 1.32
N ARG A 110 17.61 4.92 0.55
CA ARG A 110 16.24 4.61 0.93
C ARG A 110 15.67 3.49 0.08
N TYR A 111 15.01 2.57 0.73
CA TYR A 111 14.25 1.53 0.06
C TYR A 111 12.91 1.31 0.77
N LEU A 112 11.96 0.79 0.02
CA LEU A 112 10.62 0.49 0.51
C LEU A 112 10.42 -1.01 0.47
N ILE A 113 9.94 -1.55 1.58
CA ILE A 113 9.37 -2.90 1.63
C ILE A 113 7.86 -2.75 1.76
N GLY A 114 7.11 -3.54 1.00
CA GLY A 114 5.66 -3.46 1.06
C GLY A 114 4.95 -4.67 0.47
N GLY A 115 3.65 -4.70 0.70
CA GLY A 115 2.74 -5.63 0.04
C GLY A 115 1.65 -4.86 -0.69
N ALA A 116 1.13 -5.45 -1.76
CA ALA A 116 0.05 -4.85 -2.55
C ALA A 116 -1.14 -5.82 -2.70
N LEU A 117 -2.35 -5.28 -2.69
CA LEU A 117 -3.60 -6.00 -2.88
C LEU A 117 -4.27 -5.53 -4.15
N SER A 118 -4.59 -6.43 -5.08
CA SER A 118 -5.35 -6.09 -6.30
C SER A 118 -6.80 -5.74 -6.00
N ASN A 119 -7.32 -6.20 -4.86
CA ASN A 119 -8.72 -6.08 -4.46
C ASN A 119 -8.80 -5.22 -3.20
N ALA A 120 -9.28 -3.99 -3.35
CA ALA A 120 -9.48 -3.04 -2.26
C ALA A 120 -10.71 -2.17 -2.55
N GLY A 121 -10.55 -0.91 -2.97
CA GLY A 121 -11.70 -0.06 -3.32
C GLY A 121 -12.50 -0.57 -4.53
N ASN A 122 -11.88 -1.29 -5.47
CA ASN A 122 -12.58 -1.95 -6.57
C ASN A 122 -13.49 -3.10 -6.09
N LEU A 123 -13.11 -3.84 -5.04
CA LEU A 123 -13.96 -4.85 -4.41
C LEU A 123 -15.17 -4.19 -3.76
N TYR A 124 -14.97 -3.09 -3.03
CA TYR A 124 -16.05 -2.30 -2.45
C TYR A 124 -17.03 -1.82 -3.52
N ALA A 125 -16.52 -1.19 -4.59
CA ALA A 125 -17.36 -0.75 -5.71
C ALA A 125 -18.09 -1.91 -6.40
N TRP A 126 -17.42 -3.06 -6.56
CA TRP A 126 -18.03 -4.25 -7.14
C TRP A 126 -19.14 -4.81 -6.23
N LEU A 127 -18.93 -4.89 -4.91
CA LEU A 127 -19.93 -5.36 -3.94
C LEU A 127 -21.15 -4.44 -3.95
N ARG A 128 -20.96 -3.12 -3.86
CA ARG A 128 -22.06 -2.15 -3.92
C ARG A 128 -22.92 -2.32 -5.17
N ARG A 129 -22.27 -2.33 -6.34
CA ARG A 129 -22.97 -2.50 -7.62
C ARG A 129 -23.68 -3.86 -7.73
N THR A 130 -22.99 -4.94 -7.37
CA THR A 130 -23.48 -6.31 -7.57
C THR A 130 -24.63 -6.64 -6.62
N LEU A 131 -24.55 -6.17 -5.37
CA LEU A 131 -25.57 -6.34 -4.35
C LEU A 131 -26.69 -5.29 -4.43
N ARG A 132 -26.58 -4.32 -5.36
CA ARG A 132 -27.52 -3.20 -5.55
C ARG A 132 -27.76 -2.44 -4.25
N LEU A 133 -26.67 -2.15 -3.53
CA LEU A 133 -26.74 -1.36 -2.31
C LEU A 133 -27.13 0.10 -2.64
N PRO A 134 -27.82 0.80 -1.73
CA PRO A 134 -28.25 2.17 -1.97
C PRO A 134 -27.10 3.13 -2.31
N ASP A 135 -27.41 4.12 -3.14
CA ASP A 135 -26.53 5.27 -3.41
C ASP A 135 -26.72 6.37 -2.36
N ASP A 136 -26.70 5.97 -1.09
CA ASP A 136 -26.75 6.84 0.09
C ASP A 136 -25.60 6.43 1.00
N ASP A 137 -24.48 7.15 0.88
CA ASP A 137 -23.24 6.82 1.59
C ASP A 137 -23.37 6.98 3.10
N ASP A 138 -24.15 7.95 3.58
CA ASP A 138 -24.36 8.19 5.01
C ASP A 138 -25.19 7.07 5.64
N ALA A 139 -26.28 6.66 4.98
CA ALA A 139 -27.09 5.53 5.43
C ALA A 139 -26.30 4.22 5.37
N LEU A 140 -25.46 4.03 4.35
CA LEU A 140 -24.62 2.85 4.20
C LEU A 140 -23.55 2.77 5.30
N GLU A 141 -22.86 3.88 5.59
CA GLU A 141 -21.88 3.94 6.70
C GLU A 141 -22.57 3.70 8.05
N ALA A 142 -23.76 4.25 8.28
CA ALA A 142 -24.52 3.99 9.50
C ALA A 142 -24.90 2.51 9.66
N ALA A 143 -25.34 1.86 8.57
CA ALA A 143 -25.66 0.43 8.57
C ALA A 143 -24.41 -0.44 8.78
N LEU A 144 -23.28 -0.08 8.17
CA LEU A 144 -22.01 -0.76 8.40
C LEU A 144 -21.51 -0.59 9.84
N ALA A 145 -21.68 0.60 10.43
CA ALA A 145 -21.27 0.91 11.80
C ALA A 145 -22.09 0.14 12.85
N ALA A 146 -23.36 -0.14 12.57
CA ALA A 146 -24.26 -0.89 13.46
C ALA A 146 -23.89 -2.38 13.59
N LEU A 147 -23.14 -2.93 12.64
CA LEU A 147 -22.68 -4.32 12.68
C LEU A 147 -21.48 -4.47 13.62
N PRO A 148 -21.50 -5.43 14.56
CA PRO A 148 -20.34 -5.68 15.41
C PRO A 148 -19.17 -6.24 14.59
N PRO A 149 -17.91 -6.00 15.01
CA PRO A 149 -16.73 -6.59 14.38
C PRO A 149 -16.86 -8.11 14.25
N ASP A 150 -16.68 -8.62 13.02
CA ASP A 150 -16.82 -10.05 12.69
C ASP A 150 -18.20 -10.64 13.05
N GLY A 151 -19.23 -9.79 13.16
CA GLY A 151 -20.56 -10.15 13.67
C GLY A 151 -21.44 -10.91 12.67
N HIS A 152 -21.07 -10.93 11.39
CA HIS A 152 -21.88 -11.49 10.31
C HIS A 152 -21.67 -13.00 10.10
N GLY A 153 -20.67 -13.62 10.75
CA GLY A 153 -20.41 -15.06 10.66
C GLY A 153 -19.88 -15.55 9.30
N LEU A 154 -19.37 -14.63 8.46
CA LEU A 154 -18.87 -14.94 7.12
C LEU A 154 -17.33 -14.97 7.13
N THR A 155 -16.75 -15.78 6.25
CA THR A 155 -15.31 -15.71 5.95
C THR A 155 -15.15 -15.50 4.45
N LEU A 156 -14.44 -14.44 4.06
CA LEU A 156 -14.30 -14.02 2.67
C LEU A 156 -12.83 -13.97 2.24
N LEU A 157 -12.54 -14.56 1.08
CA LEU A 157 -11.29 -14.36 0.33
C LEU A 157 -11.55 -13.31 -0.76
N PRO A 158 -10.85 -12.16 -0.78
CA PRO A 158 -11.24 -11.01 -1.61
C PRO A 158 -10.76 -11.07 -3.08
N PHE A 159 -10.35 -12.22 -3.60
CA PHE A 159 -9.52 -12.33 -4.81
C PHE A 159 -10.28 -12.23 -6.14
N LEU A 160 -11.10 -11.20 -6.36
CA LEU A 160 -11.82 -11.01 -7.62
C LEU A 160 -10.89 -10.86 -8.83
N ALA A 161 -9.77 -10.16 -8.65
CA ALA A 161 -8.73 -9.93 -9.67
C ALA A 161 -7.43 -10.69 -9.34
N GLY A 162 -7.55 -11.91 -8.81
CA GLY A 162 -6.42 -12.67 -8.32
C GLY A 162 -5.77 -12.04 -7.10
N GLU A 163 -4.61 -12.56 -6.73
CA GLU A 163 -3.84 -12.17 -5.56
C GLU A 163 -2.43 -11.71 -5.93
N ARG A 164 -2.01 -10.58 -5.34
CA ARG A 164 -0.61 -10.16 -5.28
C ARG A 164 -0.03 -10.59 -3.94
N SER A 165 0.17 -9.68 -2.99
CA SER A 165 0.73 -10.07 -1.69
C SER A 165 -0.29 -10.77 -0.78
N PRO A 166 0.18 -11.63 0.14
CA PRO A 166 1.44 -12.38 0.09
C PRO A 166 1.51 -13.60 -0.83
N GLY A 167 0.39 -14.15 -1.32
CA GLY A 167 0.41 -15.46 -1.98
C GLY A 167 0.88 -15.48 -3.44
N TRP A 168 0.87 -14.33 -4.13
CA TRP A 168 1.24 -14.16 -5.53
C TRP A 168 0.47 -15.07 -6.52
N ARG A 169 -0.79 -15.37 -6.21
CA ARG A 169 -1.64 -16.24 -7.01
C ARG A 169 -2.53 -15.47 -7.99
N GLY A 170 -2.06 -15.30 -9.22
CA GLY A 170 -2.84 -14.62 -10.28
C GLY A 170 -4.13 -15.33 -10.67
N ASP A 171 -4.22 -16.64 -10.44
CA ASP A 171 -5.38 -17.50 -10.72
C ASP A 171 -6.38 -17.57 -9.56
N ALA A 172 -6.05 -17.03 -8.38
CA ALA A 172 -6.95 -17.01 -7.25
C ALA A 172 -8.30 -16.36 -7.59
N ARG A 173 -9.37 -16.86 -6.97
CA ARG A 173 -10.73 -16.33 -7.11
C ARG A 173 -11.33 -16.05 -5.75
N ALA A 174 -12.24 -15.08 -5.72
CA ALA A 174 -12.95 -14.75 -4.49
C ALA A 174 -13.78 -15.95 -4.02
N ALA A 175 -13.88 -16.12 -2.71
CA ALA A 175 -14.66 -17.17 -2.08
C ALA A 175 -15.37 -16.60 -0.84
N ILE A 176 -16.59 -17.07 -0.58
CA ILE A 176 -17.38 -16.69 0.59
C ILE A 176 -17.86 -17.98 1.26
N ALA A 177 -17.56 -18.14 2.54
CA ALA A 177 -18.04 -19.23 3.37
C ALA A 177 -18.92 -18.70 4.51
N GLY A 178 -19.90 -19.51 4.94
CA GLY A 178 -20.78 -19.19 6.08
C GLY A 178 -22.12 -18.53 5.72
N LEU A 179 -22.52 -18.53 4.44
CA LEU A 179 -23.83 -18.02 4.03
C LEU A 179 -24.96 -18.76 4.74
N SER A 180 -26.00 -18.01 5.14
CA SER A 180 -27.23 -18.55 5.72
C SER A 180 -28.45 -17.77 5.24
N TRP A 181 -29.64 -18.23 5.59
CA TRP A 181 -30.89 -17.50 5.29
C TRP A 181 -30.96 -16.10 5.94
N ALA A 182 -30.16 -15.85 6.98
CA ALA A 182 -30.06 -14.55 7.63
C ALA A 182 -29.01 -13.62 6.99
N THR A 183 -28.25 -14.09 5.98
CA THR A 183 -27.27 -13.26 5.31
C THR A 183 -27.96 -12.20 4.44
N GLU A 184 -27.53 -10.95 4.60
CA GLU A 184 -28.09 -9.79 3.91
C GLU A 184 -26.99 -9.09 3.10
N PRO A 185 -27.33 -8.26 2.10
CA PRO A 185 -26.35 -7.47 1.34
C PRO A 185 -25.33 -6.70 2.19
N ILE A 186 -25.77 -6.11 3.31
CA ILE A 186 -24.89 -5.34 4.21
C ILE A 186 -23.86 -6.24 4.92
N HIS A 187 -24.23 -7.47 5.26
CA HIS A 187 -23.33 -8.47 5.84
C HIS A 187 -22.19 -8.82 4.87
N LEU A 188 -22.50 -8.97 3.58
CA LEU A 188 -21.51 -9.26 2.54
C LEU A 188 -20.58 -8.07 2.29
N LEU A 189 -21.11 -6.84 2.30
CA LEU A 189 -20.29 -5.65 2.20
C LEU A 189 -19.32 -5.55 3.37
N ARG A 190 -19.82 -5.69 4.61
CA ARG A 190 -19.02 -5.65 5.84
C ARG A 190 -17.92 -6.72 5.81
N ALA A 191 -18.26 -7.96 5.46
CA ALA A 191 -17.30 -9.05 5.32
C ALA A 191 -16.22 -8.76 4.26
N GLY A 192 -16.58 -8.07 3.17
CA GLY A 192 -15.63 -7.61 2.16
C GLY A 192 -14.61 -6.61 2.70
N LEU A 193 -15.09 -5.60 3.45
CA LEU A 193 -14.22 -4.58 4.07
C LEU A 193 -13.26 -5.20 5.10
N GLU A 194 -13.79 -6.06 5.98
CA GLU A 194 -13.02 -6.77 6.99
C GLU A 194 -12.01 -7.74 6.35
N ALA A 195 -12.41 -8.47 5.30
CA ALA A 195 -11.52 -9.37 4.57
C ALA A 195 -10.31 -8.64 3.98
N VAL A 196 -10.48 -7.45 3.40
CA VAL A 196 -9.36 -6.64 2.90
C VAL A 196 -8.47 -6.18 4.06
N ALA A 197 -9.06 -5.77 5.19
CA ALA A 197 -8.30 -5.38 6.37
C ALA A 197 -7.48 -6.54 6.95
N HIS A 198 -8.00 -7.77 6.95
CA HIS A 198 -7.24 -8.96 7.33
C HIS A 198 -6.03 -9.21 6.43
N ARG A 199 -6.17 -9.00 5.12
CA ARG A 199 -5.05 -9.10 4.18
C ARG A 199 -3.97 -8.05 4.48
N PHE A 200 -4.35 -6.83 4.82
CA PHE A 200 -3.39 -5.81 5.25
C PHE A 200 -2.76 -6.12 6.60
N ALA A 201 -3.51 -6.64 7.58
CA ALA A 201 -2.96 -7.10 8.85
C ALA A 201 -1.95 -8.24 8.66
N LEU A 202 -2.16 -9.11 7.68
CA LEU A 202 -1.18 -10.13 7.28
C LEU A 202 0.09 -9.50 6.67
N ILE A 203 -0.05 -8.56 5.73
CA ILE A 203 1.09 -7.81 5.17
C ILE A 203 1.85 -7.06 6.28
N HIS A 204 1.13 -6.46 7.22
CA HIS A 204 1.68 -5.77 8.38
C HIS A 204 2.50 -6.72 9.26
N THR A 205 2.00 -7.93 9.50
CA THR A 205 2.71 -8.97 10.26
C THR A 205 4.05 -9.31 9.60
N LEU A 206 4.10 -9.39 8.27
CA LEU A 206 5.33 -9.62 7.51
C LEU A 206 6.29 -8.41 7.53
N LEU A 207 5.77 -7.19 7.59
CA LEU A 207 6.58 -5.97 7.72
C LEU A 207 7.16 -5.77 9.12
N ARG A 208 6.45 -6.26 10.15
CA ARG A 208 6.68 -6.01 11.57
C ARG A 208 8.13 -6.14 12.04
N PRO A 209 8.94 -7.14 11.61
CA PRO A 209 10.30 -7.31 12.10
C PRO A 209 11.24 -6.13 11.82
N GLY A 210 10.92 -5.27 10.85
CA GLY A 210 11.70 -4.05 10.60
C GLY A 210 10.95 -2.75 10.88
N LEU A 211 9.92 -2.81 11.73
CA LEU A 211 9.21 -1.63 12.23
C LEU A 211 9.52 -1.43 13.73
N PRO A 212 9.68 -0.19 14.21
CA PRO A 212 9.78 0.13 15.64
C PRO A 212 8.60 -0.41 16.46
N ALA A 213 8.80 -0.65 17.76
CA ALA A 213 7.75 -1.19 18.63
C ALA A 213 6.46 -0.34 18.60
N GLU A 214 6.60 0.99 18.65
CA GLU A 214 5.50 1.96 18.74
C GLU A 214 5.14 2.63 17.41
N HIS A 215 5.39 1.96 16.28
CA HIS A 215 5.03 2.53 14.97
C HIS A 215 3.51 2.75 14.84
N GLU A 216 3.13 3.81 14.14
CA GLU A 216 1.75 4.23 13.91
C GLU A 216 1.53 4.42 12.40
N PRO A 217 0.80 3.50 11.74
CA PRO A 217 0.57 3.60 10.31
C PRO A 217 -0.20 4.87 9.89
N ILE A 218 0.00 5.30 8.65
CA ILE A 218 -0.71 6.41 8.03
C ILE A 218 -1.63 5.88 6.93
N ALA A 219 -2.92 6.20 6.99
CA ALA A 219 -3.91 5.92 5.98
C ALA A 219 -4.00 7.02 4.91
N THR A 220 -4.11 6.59 3.65
CA THR A 220 -4.40 7.42 2.48
C THR A 220 -5.23 6.64 1.45
N GLY A 221 -5.58 7.29 0.34
CA GLY A 221 -6.36 6.73 -0.75
C GLY A 221 -7.87 6.95 -0.57
N GLY A 222 -8.52 7.48 -1.61
CA GLY A 222 -9.91 7.95 -1.55
C GLY A 222 -10.92 6.89 -1.09
N GLY A 223 -10.68 5.61 -1.40
CA GLY A 223 -11.58 4.53 -1.00
C GLY A 223 -11.67 4.35 0.52
N LEU A 224 -10.54 4.42 1.23
CA LEU A 224 -10.51 4.33 2.69
C LEU A 224 -10.82 5.67 3.36
N LEU A 225 -10.39 6.78 2.76
CA LEU A 225 -10.64 8.11 3.32
C LEU A 225 -12.14 8.47 3.33
N ALA A 226 -12.94 7.91 2.43
CA ALA A 226 -14.37 8.12 2.36
C ALA A 226 -15.20 7.35 3.40
N SER A 227 -14.62 6.36 4.09
CA SER A 227 -15.35 5.49 5.03
C SER A 227 -14.71 5.51 6.43
N PRO A 228 -15.26 6.29 7.38
CA PRO A 228 -14.84 6.23 8.78
C PRO A 228 -14.93 4.84 9.39
N VAL A 229 -15.94 4.05 8.99
CA VAL A 229 -16.07 2.66 9.44
C VAL A 229 -14.89 1.83 8.95
N TRP A 230 -14.51 1.94 7.67
CA TRP A 230 -13.40 1.17 7.15
C TRP A 230 -12.04 1.60 7.73
N GLN A 231 -11.88 2.89 8.05
CA GLN A 231 -10.71 3.37 8.80
C GLN A 231 -10.59 2.70 10.16
N GLN A 232 -11.70 2.58 10.90
CA GLN A 232 -11.70 1.89 12.19
C GLN A 232 -11.43 0.40 12.03
N ILE A 233 -12.06 -0.27 11.06
CA ILE A 233 -11.81 -1.69 10.74
C ILE A 233 -10.31 -1.93 10.46
N MET A 234 -9.65 -1.04 9.72
CA MET A 234 -8.21 -1.15 9.44
C MET A 234 -7.35 -1.00 10.70
N ALA A 235 -7.65 -0.01 11.55
CA ALA A 235 -6.96 0.21 12.81
C ALA A 235 -7.11 -1.02 13.72
N ASP A 236 -8.33 -1.51 13.90
CA ASP A 236 -8.66 -2.69 14.70
C ASP A 236 -8.00 -3.95 14.14
N ALA A 237 -8.03 -4.19 12.83
CA ALA A 237 -7.43 -5.39 12.23
C ALA A 237 -5.89 -5.40 12.36
N ILE A 238 -5.24 -4.24 12.20
CA ILE A 238 -3.79 -4.09 12.35
C ILE A 238 -3.38 -4.08 13.83
N GLY A 239 -4.24 -3.60 14.72
CA GLY A 239 -3.95 -3.45 16.15
C GLY A 239 -2.99 -2.31 16.45
N ARG A 240 -3.04 -1.23 15.66
CA ARG A 240 -2.20 -0.03 15.83
C ARG A 240 -3.01 1.25 15.59
N PRO A 241 -2.67 2.36 16.27
CA PRO A 241 -3.24 3.67 15.94
C PRO A 241 -3.00 4.02 14.49
N LEU A 242 -4.07 4.43 13.79
CA LEU A 242 -4.05 4.77 12.37
C LEU A 242 -4.28 6.26 12.16
N TRP A 243 -3.29 6.96 11.65
CA TRP A 243 -3.39 8.38 11.31
C TRP A 243 -3.99 8.58 9.93
N ILE A 244 -4.93 9.50 9.78
CA ILE A 244 -5.57 9.81 8.51
C ILE A 244 -4.87 11.01 7.87
N SER A 245 -4.19 10.78 6.74
CA SER A 245 -3.47 11.83 6.02
C SER A 245 -4.43 12.88 5.46
N ALA A 246 -4.07 14.16 5.60
CA ALA A 246 -4.81 15.27 5.00
C ALA A 246 -4.44 15.50 3.52
N GLU A 247 -3.48 14.73 2.99
CA GLU A 247 -2.90 14.96 1.66
C GLU A 247 -3.66 14.17 0.57
N PRO A 248 -4.44 14.84 -0.30
CA PRO A 248 -5.11 14.16 -1.40
C PRO A 248 -4.13 13.72 -2.49
N GLU A 249 -3.05 14.48 -2.71
CA GLU A 249 -2.12 14.30 -3.84
C GLU A 249 -0.73 13.84 -3.36
N ALA A 250 -0.72 12.75 -2.58
CA ALA A 250 0.49 12.27 -1.91
C ALA A 250 1.65 11.96 -2.88
N SER A 251 1.36 11.44 -4.08
CA SER A 251 2.40 11.17 -5.08
C SER A 251 3.05 12.46 -5.59
N SER A 252 2.25 13.44 -6.00
CA SER A 252 2.76 14.73 -6.48
C SER A 252 3.57 15.44 -5.40
N ARG A 253 3.09 15.41 -4.16
CA ARG A 253 3.80 15.98 -3.02
C ARG A 253 5.11 15.25 -2.72
N GLY A 254 5.12 13.92 -2.73
CA GLY A 254 6.35 13.15 -2.49
C GLY A 254 7.43 13.43 -3.53
N ALA A 255 7.05 13.55 -4.80
CA ALA A 255 7.97 13.96 -5.86
C ALA A 255 8.55 15.35 -5.60
N ALA A 256 7.71 16.31 -5.19
CA ALA A 256 8.17 17.66 -4.82
C ALA A 256 9.11 17.65 -3.61
N LEU A 257 8.80 16.89 -2.56
CA LEU A 257 9.66 16.76 -1.37
C LEU A 257 11.04 16.20 -1.73
N MET A 258 11.08 15.16 -2.58
CA MET A 258 12.34 14.57 -3.06
C MET A 258 13.15 15.53 -3.92
N ALA A 259 12.49 16.30 -4.79
CA ALA A 259 13.17 17.32 -5.60
C ALA A 259 13.73 18.46 -4.73
N LEU A 260 12.97 18.90 -3.72
CA LEU A 260 13.42 19.94 -2.78
C LEU A 260 14.60 19.47 -1.92
N GLU A 261 14.59 18.20 -1.49
CA GLU A 261 15.72 17.59 -0.78
C GLU A 261 16.94 17.51 -1.67
N SER A 262 16.77 17.01 -2.89
CA SER A 262 17.86 16.85 -3.86
C SER A 262 18.45 18.20 -4.31
N ALA A 263 17.66 19.27 -4.28
CA ALA A 263 18.09 20.64 -4.55
C ALA A 263 18.76 21.33 -3.34
N GLY A 264 18.81 20.69 -2.17
CA GLY A 264 19.35 21.26 -0.93
C GLY A 264 18.47 22.35 -0.30
N ILE A 265 17.23 22.51 -0.77
CA ILE A 265 16.25 23.48 -0.22
C ILE A 265 15.62 22.89 1.05
N LEU A 266 15.33 21.60 1.02
CA LEU A 266 14.86 20.84 2.17
C LEU A 266 16.04 20.00 2.71
N PRO A 267 16.39 20.09 4.01
CA PRO A 267 17.51 19.32 4.53
C PRO A 267 17.32 17.80 4.45
N ALA A 268 16.09 17.34 4.65
CA ALA A 268 15.65 15.95 4.56
C ALA A 268 14.13 15.89 4.44
N VAL A 269 13.56 14.87 3.78
CA VAL A 269 12.08 14.71 3.66
C VAL A 269 11.38 14.63 5.01
N GLU A 270 12.07 14.12 6.03
CA GLU A 270 11.62 14.02 7.42
C GLU A 270 11.39 15.38 8.07
N ALA A 271 12.04 16.44 7.57
CA ALA A 271 11.89 17.80 8.07
C ALA A 271 10.61 18.50 7.56
N ALA A 272 9.92 17.88 6.59
CA ALA A 272 8.67 18.43 6.06
C ALA A 272 7.53 18.36 7.09
N ARG A 273 6.60 19.32 7.00
CA ARG A 273 5.40 19.32 7.86
C ARG A 273 4.31 18.47 7.24
N PHE A 274 3.83 17.46 7.96
CA PHE A 274 2.70 16.62 7.55
C PHE A 274 1.47 16.94 8.37
N ARG A 275 0.30 16.96 7.74
CA ARG A 275 -0.99 17.22 8.38
C ARG A 275 -1.82 15.95 8.40
N PHE A 276 -2.39 15.65 9.56
CA PHE A 276 -3.32 14.54 9.77
C PHE A 276 -4.66 15.12 10.22
N VAL A 277 -5.76 14.58 9.70
CA VAL A 277 -7.12 15.07 10.00
C VAL A 277 -7.83 14.28 11.10
N ALA A 278 -7.39 13.05 11.34
CA ALA A 278 -7.95 12.19 12.38
C ALA A 278 -6.93 11.11 12.79
N ARG A 279 -7.21 10.48 13.94
CA ARG A 279 -6.55 9.27 14.43
C ARG A 279 -7.63 8.27 14.80
N ARG A 280 -7.47 7.01 14.39
CA ARG A 280 -8.31 5.89 14.82
C ARG A 280 -7.49 5.03 15.75
N ASP A 281 -7.89 4.99 17.02
CA ASP A 281 -7.27 4.10 17.99
C ASP A 281 -7.96 2.73 17.92
N PRO A 282 -7.18 1.63 17.90
CA PRO A 282 -7.75 0.29 17.79
C PRO A 282 -8.55 -0.07 19.05
N ASP A 283 -9.74 -0.65 18.87
CA ASP A 283 -10.48 -1.28 19.97
C ASP A 283 -9.84 -2.66 20.27
N PRO A 284 -9.34 -2.90 21.50
CA PRO A 284 -8.72 -4.18 21.85
C PRO A 284 -9.62 -5.41 21.67
N GLU A 285 -10.92 -5.28 21.92
CA GLU A 285 -11.88 -6.38 21.76
C GLU A 285 -12.17 -6.64 20.29
N ALA A 286 -12.32 -5.58 19.48
CA ALA A 286 -12.43 -5.72 18.02
C ALA A 286 -11.17 -6.36 17.42
N HIS A 287 -9.98 -5.92 17.86
CA HIS A 287 -8.72 -6.49 17.43
C HIS A 287 -8.64 -8.00 17.73
N ARG A 288 -9.03 -8.42 18.93
CA ARG A 288 -9.07 -9.83 19.32
C ARG A 288 -10.01 -10.65 18.42
N ARG A 289 -11.18 -10.11 18.07
CA ARG A 289 -12.11 -10.75 17.13
C ARG A 289 -11.51 -10.87 15.73
N TYR A 290 -10.87 -9.82 15.23
CA TYR A 290 -10.24 -9.84 13.92
C TYR A 290 -9.01 -10.74 13.83
N LEU A 291 -8.29 -10.98 14.94
CA LEU A 291 -7.27 -12.02 14.98
C LEU A 291 -7.87 -13.41 14.73
N ALA A 292 -9.01 -13.72 15.37
CA ALA A 292 -9.73 -14.97 15.15
C ALA A 292 -10.33 -15.05 13.73
N ALA A 293 -10.89 -13.96 13.21
CA ALA A 293 -11.42 -13.90 11.84
C ALA A 293 -10.32 -14.11 10.79
N ARG A 294 -9.15 -13.50 10.98
CA ARG A 294 -7.98 -13.68 10.12
C ARG A 294 -7.49 -15.13 10.11
N GLU A 295 -7.52 -15.81 11.25
CA GLU A 295 -7.19 -17.25 11.33
C GLU A 295 -8.17 -18.09 10.49
N ARG A 296 -9.47 -17.83 10.59
CA ARG A 296 -10.46 -18.51 9.72
C ARG A 296 -10.23 -18.19 8.24
N GLN A 297 -9.87 -16.95 7.91
CA GLN A 297 -9.51 -16.57 6.54
C GLN A 297 -8.27 -17.33 6.04
N ALA A 298 -7.25 -17.51 6.88
CA ALA A 298 -6.06 -18.28 6.57
C ALA A 298 -6.38 -19.77 6.32
N GLN A 299 -7.22 -20.38 7.16
CA GLN A 299 -7.67 -21.76 6.97
C GLN A 299 -8.48 -21.95 5.69
N LEU A 300 -9.35 -20.99 5.34
CA LEU A 300 -10.07 -21.03 4.07
C LEU A 300 -9.13 -20.87 2.87
N TYR A 301 -8.14 -19.97 2.99
CA TYR A 301 -7.09 -19.79 1.99
C TYR A 301 -6.35 -21.10 1.75
N GLU A 302 -5.86 -21.73 2.81
CA GLU A 302 -5.10 -22.99 2.73
C GLU A 302 -5.91 -24.13 2.12
N ARG A 303 -7.20 -24.23 2.45
CA ARG A 303 -8.07 -25.27 1.87
C ARG A 303 -8.31 -25.11 0.37
N LEU A 304 -8.41 -23.88 -0.12
CA LEU A 304 -8.77 -23.60 -1.51
C LEU A 304 -7.56 -23.43 -2.42
N LEU A 305 -6.47 -22.91 -1.87
CA LEU A 305 -5.28 -22.54 -2.63
C LEU A 305 -4.07 -23.35 -2.16
N GLY A 306 -4.02 -23.81 -0.92
CA GLY A 306 -2.83 -24.45 -0.33
C GLY A 306 -2.02 -23.45 0.51
N PRO A 307 -0.89 -23.88 1.06
CA PRO A 307 -0.11 -23.06 1.99
C PRO A 307 0.41 -21.76 1.34
N LEU A 308 0.73 -20.80 2.22
CA LEU A 308 1.53 -19.63 1.87
C LEU A 308 3.01 -20.03 1.97
N ASP A 309 3.56 -20.57 0.90
CA ASP A 309 4.97 -20.94 0.80
C ASP A 309 5.65 -20.31 -0.41
N ALA A 310 6.98 -20.31 -0.38
CA ALA A 310 7.80 -19.72 -1.45
C ALA A 310 7.91 -20.62 -2.70
N GLY A 311 7.29 -21.80 -2.68
CA GLY A 311 7.63 -22.91 -3.57
C GLY A 311 8.98 -23.54 -3.21
#